data_AF-A0A6J4UDH3-F1
#
_entry.id   AF-A0A6J4UDH3-F1
#
_cell.length_a   1.000
_cell.length_b   1.000
_cell.length_c   1.000
_cell.angle_alpha   90.00
_cell.angle_beta   90.00
_cell.angle_gamma   90.00
#
_symmetry.space_group_name_H-M   'P 1'
#
loop_
_entity.id
_entity.type
_entity.pdbx_description
1 polymer ?
#
loop_
_entity_poly.entity_id
_entity_poly.type
_entity_poly.pdbx_seq_one_letter_code
_entity_poly.pdbx_strand_id
1 'polypeptide(L)'
;MAERDTTQDARGYAHPEMLVSTQWVADHLDDPNVRLVESDEDVMLYEIGHIRGAVNLDWHTDLQDQVDRDFIDKAEFERLAGQSGIANDTTVVFYGDRNNWYATYALWLFRYYGHEDVRVMDGGRAKWEAE
;
A
#
# COMPACT_ATOMS: atom_id res chain seq x y z
N MET A 1 -5.92 13.57 -4.59
CA MET A 1 -5.53 12.55 -5.60
C MET A 1 -4.23 12.98 -6.24
N ALA A 2 -3.18 12.18 -6.04
CA ALA A 2 -1.85 12.42 -6.60
C ALA A 2 -1.83 12.22 -8.14
N GLU A 3 -0.81 12.79 -8.79
CA GLU A 3 -0.62 12.72 -10.24
C GLU A 3 -0.57 11.25 -10.74
N ARG A 4 -1.01 11.01 -11.98
CA ARG A 4 -0.97 9.67 -12.61
C ARG A 4 0.43 9.34 -13.09
N ASP A 5 0.78 8.05 -13.05
CA ASP A 5 2.01 7.56 -13.66
C ASP A 5 1.80 7.21 -15.14
N THR A 6 2.25 8.10 -16.02
CA THR A 6 2.14 7.92 -17.47
C THR A 6 2.95 6.73 -18.01
N THR A 7 3.91 6.20 -17.26
CA THR A 7 4.66 4.99 -17.67
C THR A 7 3.77 3.75 -17.63
N GLN A 8 2.80 3.70 -16.72
CA GLN A 8 1.86 2.59 -16.59
C GLN A 8 0.70 2.71 -17.60
N ASP A 9 0.31 3.92 -17.99
CA ASP A 9 -0.74 4.18 -18.99
C ASP A 9 -0.43 3.51 -20.34
N ALA A 10 0.84 3.45 -20.73
CA ALA A 10 1.26 2.88 -22.01
C ALA A 10 1.12 1.35 -22.10
N ARG A 11 0.82 0.66 -20.98
CA ARG A 11 0.78 -0.82 -20.92
C ARG A 11 -0.56 -1.43 -21.29
N GLY A 12 -1.59 -0.61 -21.51
CA GLY A 12 -2.91 -1.07 -21.97
C GLY A 12 -3.75 -1.77 -20.90
N TYR A 13 -3.51 -1.51 -19.62
CA TYR A 13 -4.37 -1.96 -18.53
C TYR A 13 -5.73 -1.26 -18.57
N ALA A 14 -6.77 -1.93 -18.04
CA ALA A 14 -8.10 -1.32 -17.91
C ALA A 14 -8.12 -0.18 -16.86
N HIS A 15 -7.30 -0.31 -15.82
CA HIS A 15 -7.16 0.64 -14.71
C HIS A 15 -5.67 0.94 -14.45
N PRO A 16 -4.97 1.62 -15.38
CA PRO A 16 -3.56 1.94 -15.19
C PRO A 16 -3.34 2.86 -13.98
N GLU A 17 -4.34 3.64 -13.57
CA GLU A 17 -4.28 4.49 -12.37
C GLU A 17 -4.07 3.74 -11.05
N MET A 18 -4.34 2.43 -11.02
CA MET A 18 -4.12 1.57 -9.84
C MET A 18 -2.68 1.09 -9.72
N LEU A 19 -1.79 1.43 -10.67
CA LEU A 19 -0.39 1.04 -10.68
C LEU A 19 0.51 2.28 -10.73
N VAL A 20 1.62 2.23 -10.01
CA VAL A 20 2.70 3.23 -10.09
C VAL A 20 4.04 2.52 -10.23
N SER A 21 4.99 3.14 -10.93
CA SER A 21 6.37 2.67 -11.03
C SER A 21 7.17 3.02 -9.77
N THR A 22 8.31 2.35 -9.60
CA THR A 22 9.32 2.68 -8.59
C THR A 22 9.84 4.12 -8.75
N GLN A 23 10.00 4.60 -9.98
CA GLN A 23 10.36 5.99 -10.25
C GLN A 23 9.30 6.97 -9.76
N TRP A 24 8.01 6.71 -10.02
CA TRP A 24 6.93 7.56 -9.50
C TRP A 24 6.96 7.62 -7.98
N VAL A 25 7.19 6.48 -7.30
CA VAL A 25 7.32 6.45 -5.84
C VAL A 25 8.51 7.29 -5.37
N ALA A 26 9.66 7.18 -6.04
CA ALA A 26 10.84 7.99 -5.72
C ALA A 26 10.58 9.50 -5.86
N ASP A 27 9.81 9.91 -6.87
CA ASP A 27 9.47 11.30 -7.13
C ASP A 27 8.43 11.87 -6.14
N HIS A 28 7.69 11.00 -5.44
CA HIS A 28 6.61 11.38 -4.51
C HIS A 28 6.91 11.05 -3.04
N LEU A 29 8.16 10.73 -2.68
CA LEU A 29 8.55 10.39 -1.29
C LEU A 29 8.23 11.49 -0.26
N ASP A 30 8.14 12.74 -0.71
CA ASP A 30 7.89 13.91 0.13
C ASP A 30 6.52 14.56 -0.16
N ASP A 31 5.65 13.92 -0.95
CA ASP A 31 4.28 14.40 -1.17
C ASP A 31 3.42 14.15 0.08
N PRO A 32 2.89 15.20 0.73
CA PRO A 32 2.10 15.04 1.95
C PRO A 32 0.77 14.32 1.74
N ASN A 33 0.32 14.13 0.50
CA ASN A 33 -0.92 13.43 0.15
C ASN A 33 -0.68 11.97 -0.24
N VAL A 34 0.57 11.50 -0.26
CA VAL A 34 0.92 10.11 -0.61
C VAL A 34 1.36 9.38 0.64
N ARG A 35 0.80 8.19 0.86
CA ARG A 35 1.23 7.30 1.93
C ARG A 35 1.67 5.95 1.37
N LEU A 36 2.92 5.61 1.62
CA LEU A 36 3.45 4.29 1.28
C LEU A 36 3.12 3.29 2.39
N VAL A 37 2.60 2.14 2.02
CA VAL A 37 2.26 1.04 2.92
C VAL A 37 3.04 -0.20 2.47
N GLU A 38 3.86 -0.72 3.35
CA GLU A 38 4.50 -2.01 3.20
C GLU A 38 3.66 -3.08 3.89
N SER A 39 3.41 -4.20 3.20
CA SER A 39 2.74 -5.35 3.77
C SER A 39 3.30 -6.63 3.15
N ASP A 40 3.96 -7.42 4.00
CA ASP A 40 4.79 -8.57 3.62
C ASP A 40 4.25 -9.87 4.22
N GLU A 41 4.63 -11.00 3.60
CA GLU A 41 4.51 -12.32 4.23
C GLU A 41 5.46 -12.42 5.43
N ASP A 42 6.70 -11.96 5.27
CA ASP A 42 7.70 -11.90 6.33
C ASP A 42 7.60 -10.58 7.11
N VAL A 43 6.91 -10.63 8.26
CA VAL A 43 6.66 -9.45 9.12
C VAL A 43 7.93 -8.78 9.67
N MET A 44 9.09 -9.46 9.62
CA MET A 44 10.36 -8.89 10.07
C MET A 44 11.06 -8.05 8.99
N LEU A 45 10.58 -8.10 7.74
CA LEU A 45 11.25 -7.51 6.59
C LEU A 45 11.21 -5.97 6.59
N TYR A 46 10.15 -5.38 7.14
CA TYR A 46 10.07 -3.93 7.31
C TYR A 46 11.19 -3.38 8.21
N GLU A 47 11.51 -4.07 9.31
CA GLU A 47 12.48 -3.60 10.31
C GLU A 47 13.93 -3.64 9.82
N ILE A 48 14.25 -4.50 8.85
CA ILE A 48 15.60 -4.57 8.27
C ILE A 48 15.89 -3.41 7.31
N GLY A 49 14.84 -2.73 6.85
CA GLY A 49 14.91 -1.58 5.96
C GLY A 49 13.65 -1.51 5.09
N HIS A 50 13.14 -0.30 4.88
CA HIS A 50 11.92 -0.03 4.12
C HIS A 50 12.06 1.29 3.37
N ILE A 51 11.12 1.58 2.46
CA ILE A 51 11.10 2.86 1.76
C ILE A 51 10.88 3.98 2.78
N ARG A 52 11.69 5.04 2.69
CA ARG A 52 11.60 6.19 3.61
C ARG A 52 10.17 6.73 3.66
N GLY A 53 9.62 6.80 4.87
CA GLY A 53 8.28 7.32 5.10
C GLY A 53 7.15 6.31 4.88
N ALA A 54 7.46 5.05 4.54
CA ALA A 54 6.46 3.98 4.57
C ALA A 54 5.97 3.68 5.99
N VAL A 55 4.80 3.04 6.08
CA VAL A 55 4.31 2.37 7.29
C VAL A 55 4.20 0.89 7.02
N ASN A 56 4.40 0.10 8.07
CA ASN A 56 4.10 -1.32 8.05
C ASN A 56 2.62 -1.56 8.37
N LEU A 57 1.96 -2.45 7.62
CA LEU A 57 0.70 -3.07 8.02
C LEU A 57 0.86 -4.59 8.01
N ASP A 58 0.85 -5.19 9.20
CA ASP A 58 0.91 -6.63 9.38
C ASP A 58 -0.46 -7.24 9.06
N TRP A 59 -0.48 -8.14 8.07
CA TRP A 59 -1.72 -8.75 7.59
C TRP A 59 -2.47 -9.57 8.64
N HIS A 60 -1.76 -10.10 9.62
CA HIS A 60 -2.30 -10.99 10.66
C HIS A 60 -2.67 -10.21 11.92
N THR A 61 -1.85 -9.24 12.33
CA THR A 61 -2.09 -8.52 13.60
C THR A 61 -2.84 -7.21 13.43
N ASP A 62 -2.73 -6.54 12.28
CA ASP A 62 -3.43 -5.27 12.03
C ASP A 62 -4.74 -5.45 11.26
N LEU A 63 -4.81 -6.43 10.34
CA LEU A 63 -5.91 -6.51 9.36
C LEU A 63 -6.97 -7.58 9.69
N GLN A 64 -6.72 -8.46 10.66
CA GLN A 64 -7.62 -9.55 11.03
C GLN A 64 -8.16 -9.42 12.46
N ASP A 65 -9.37 -9.93 12.68
CA ASP A 65 -9.86 -10.17 14.04
C ASP A 65 -8.98 -11.23 14.72
N GLN A 66 -8.69 -11.03 16.00
CA GLN A 66 -7.72 -11.85 16.74
C GLN A 66 -8.34 -13.11 17.39
N VAL A 67 -9.65 -13.30 17.25
CA VAL A 67 -10.42 -14.41 17.84
C VAL A 67 -11.20 -15.14 16.76
N ASP A 68 -11.99 -14.41 15.98
CA ASP A 68 -12.82 -14.93 14.91
C ASP A 68 -12.07 -14.88 13.58
N ARG A 69 -12.43 -15.78 12.66
CA ARG A 69 -11.88 -15.78 11.31
C ARG A 69 -12.60 -14.73 10.46
N ASP A 70 -12.33 -13.46 10.75
CA ASP A 70 -12.84 -12.30 10.03
C ASP A 70 -11.77 -11.20 9.94
N PHE A 71 -12.06 -10.15 9.17
CA PHE A 71 -11.26 -8.92 9.17
C PHE A 71 -11.62 -8.05 10.37
N ILE A 72 -10.74 -7.11 10.71
CA ILE A 72 -11.09 -6.02 11.65
C ILE A 72 -12.34 -5.29 11.17
N ASP A 73 -13.14 -4.77 12.11
CA ASP A 73 -14.36 -4.06 11.76
C ASP A 73 -14.08 -2.66 11.19
N LYS A 74 -15.14 -1.97 10.76
CA LYS A 74 -14.99 -0.63 10.16
C LYS A 74 -14.39 0.40 11.13
N ALA A 75 -14.77 0.36 12.41
CA ALA A 75 -14.28 1.33 13.39
C ALA A 75 -12.80 1.07 13.72
N GLU A 76 -12.39 -0.19 13.76
CA GLU A 76 -10.99 -0.59 13.88
C GLU A 76 -10.18 -0.18 12.65
N PHE A 77 -10.74 -0.35 11.45
CA PHE A 77 -10.09 0.10 10.20
C PHE A 77 -9.91 1.62 10.17
N GLU A 78 -10.93 2.39 10.54
CA GLU A 78 -10.84 3.86 10.63
C GLU A 78 -9.76 4.29 11.62
N ARG A 79 -9.64 3.59 12.76
CA ARG A 79 -8.58 3.83 13.75
C ARG A 79 -7.20 3.48 13.18
N LEU A 80 -7.06 2.32 12.54
CA LEU A 80 -5.81 1.87 11.93
C LEU A 80 -5.33 2.86 10.86
N ALA A 81 -6.20 3.22 9.91
CA ALA A 81 -5.88 4.18 8.86
C ALA A 81 -5.47 5.54 9.44
N GLY A 82 -6.21 6.05 10.43
CA GLY A 82 -5.88 7.31 11.10
C GLY A 82 -4.52 7.26 11.83
N GLN A 83 -4.20 6.17 12.52
CA GLN A 83 -2.89 5.96 13.17
C GLN A 83 -1.75 5.85 12.16
N SER A 84 -2.01 5.28 11.00
CA SER A 84 -1.06 5.17 9.89
C SER A 84 -0.89 6.48 9.10
N GLY A 85 -1.62 7.54 9.44
CA GLY A 85 -1.55 8.84 8.77
C GLY A 85 -2.29 8.87 7.43
N ILE A 86 -3.31 8.04 7.27
CA ILE A 86 -4.12 7.94 6.05
C ILE A 86 -5.46 8.64 6.30
N ALA A 87 -5.68 9.76 5.59
CA ALA A 87 -6.96 10.44 5.50
C ALA A 87 -7.76 9.94 4.29
N ASN A 88 -9.06 10.23 4.23
CA ASN A 88 -9.94 9.74 3.16
C ASN A 88 -9.49 10.14 1.73
N ASP A 89 -8.76 11.25 1.59
CA ASP A 89 -8.27 11.79 0.32
C ASP A 89 -6.78 11.48 0.05
N THR A 90 -6.13 10.74 0.95
CA THR A 90 -4.75 10.25 0.79
C THR A 90 -4.66 9.23 -0.34
N THR A 91 -3.67 9.39 -1.22
CA THR A 91 -3.28 8.35 -2.17
C THR A 91 -2.44 7.30 -1.44
N VAL A 92 -2.94 6.07 -1.31
CA VAL A 92 -2.23 4.98 -0.62
C VAL A 92 -1.56 4.07 -1.63
N VAL A 93 -0.23 3.94 -1.54
CA VAL A 93 0.55 3.08 -2.43
C VAL A 93 1.06 1.88 -1.65
N PHE A 94 0.60 0.69 -2.05
CA PHE A 94 0.97 -0.57 -1.44
C PHE A 94 2.16 -1.19 -2.16
N TYR A 95 3.09 -1.74 -1.39
CA TYR A 95 4.17 -2.58 -1.89
C TYR A 95 4.54 -3.65 -0.86
N GLY A 96 5.22 -4.69 -1.30
CA GLY A 96 5.74 -5.71 -0.40
C GLY A 96 6.52 -6.79 -1.12
N ASP A 97 6.87 -7.83 -0.38
CA ASP A 97 7.54 -9.03 -0.84
C ASP A 97 6.62 -9.92 -1.70
N ARG A 98 7.16 -11.07 -2.14
CA ARG A 98 6.41 -12.11 -2.87
C ARG A 98 5.57 -11.58 -4.05
N ASN A 99 6.11 -10.65 -4.82
CA ASN A 99 5.41 -10.02 -5.95
C ASN A 99 4.12 -9.29 -5.52
N ASN A 100 4.18 -8.54 -4.41
CA ASN A 100 3.08 -7.76 -3.82
C ASN A 100 1.91 -8.62 -3.29
N TRP A 101 2.17 -9.82 -2.78
CA TRP A 101 1.10 -10.71 -2.34
C TRP A 101 0.29 -10.08 -1.18
N TYR A 102 0.94 -9.77 -0.06
CA TYR A 102 0.23 -9.15 1.07
C TYR A 102 -0.06 -7.66 0.88
N ALA A 103 0.75 -6.97 0.07
CA ALA A 103 0.44 -5.62 -0.40
C ALA A 103 -0.93 -5.53 -1.11
N THR A 104 -1.24 -6.48 -2.01
CA THR A 104 -2.54 -6.52 -2.69
C THR A 104 -3.69 -7.02 -1.81
N TYR A 105 -3.40 -7.86 -0.81
CA TYR A 105 -4.35 -8.21 0.25
C TYR A 105 -4.74 -7.01 1.10
N ALA A 106 -3.77 -6.21 1.55
CA ALA A 106 -4.02 -4.98 2.29
C ALA A 106 -4.81 -3.97 1.44
N LEU A 107 -4.39 -3.77 0.18
CA LEU A 107 -5.13 -2.92 -0.77
C LEU A 107 -6.60 -3.34 -0.90
N TRP A 108 -6.87 -4.64 -1.02
CA TRP A 108 -8.24 -5.15 -1.13
C TRP A 108 -9.09 -4.75 0.07
N LEU A 109 -8.55 -4.81 1.29
CA LEU A 109 -9.28 -4.41 2.49
C LEU A 109 -9.58 -2.90 2.51
N PHE A 110 -8.63 -2.07 2.06
CA PHE A 110 -8.87 -0.63 1.90
C PHE A 110 -9.98 -0.35 0.88
N ARG A 111 -10.00 -1.07 -0.25
CA ARG A 111 -11.12 -0.99 -1.22
C ARG A 111 -12.44 -1.46 -0.63
N TYR A 112 -12.42 -2.53 0.15
CA TYR A 112 -13.60 -3.08 0.81
C TYR A 112 -14.26 -2.06 1.74
N TYR A 113 -13.44 -1.28 2.47
CA TYR A 113 -13.92 -0.19 3.32
C TYR A 113 -14.14 1.15 2.61
N GLY A 114 -13.90 1.22 1.29
CA GLY A 114 -14.28 2.34 0.45
C GLY A 114 -13.20 3.40 0.22
N HIS A 115 -11.93 3.10 0.52
CA HIS A 115 -10.83 4.01 0.18
C HIS A 115 -10.65 4.12 -1.34
N GLU A 116 -10.74 5.33 -1.88
CA GLU A 116 -10.89 5.54 -3.33
C GLU A 116 -9.57 5.46 -4.11
N ASP A 117 -8.51 6.12 -3.63
CA ASP A 117 -7.22 6.21 -4.31
C ASP A 117 -6.20 5.27 -3.67
N VAL A 118 -6.22 4.01 -4.10
CA VAL A 118 -5.24 3.00 -3.73
C VAL A 118 -4.50 2.51 -4.97
N ARG A 119 -3.19 2.32 -4.86
CA ARG A 119 -2.33 1.92 -5.96
C ARG A 119 -1.34 0.85 -5.50
N VAL A 120 -0.77 0.11 -6.43
CA VAL A 120 0.31 -0.85 -6.18
C VAL A 120 1.59 -0.36 -6.85
N MET A 121 2.71 -0.39 -6.13
CA MET A 121 4.02 -0.19 -6.75
C MET A 121 4.40 -1.41 -7.59
N ASP A 122 4.42 -1.24 -8.90
CA ASP A 122 4.72 -2.30 -9.85
C ASP A 122 6.15 -2.82 -9.70
N GLY A 123 6.27 -4.12 -9.40
CA GLY A 123 7.52 -4.78 -9.06
C GLY A 123 7.76 -4.96 -7.56
N GLY A 124 7.03 -4.22 -6.71
CA GLY A 124 7.07 -4.36 -5.25
C GLY A 124 8.45 -4.09 -4.65
N ARG A 125 8.68 -4.63 -3.45
CA ARG A 125 9.93 -4.45 -2.71
C ARG A 125 11.14 -4.93 -3.51
N ALA A 126 11.03 -6.09 -4.14
CA ALA A 126 12.14 -6.72 -4.88
C ALA A 126 12.67 -5.85 -6.03
N LYS A 127 11.79 -5.12 -6.73
CA LYS A 127 12.22 -4.20 -7.79
C LYS A 127 12.85 -2.94 -7.21
N TRP A 128 12.27 -2.38 -6.14
CA TRP A 128 12.81 -1.20 -5.47
C TRP A 128 14.23 -1.42 -4.96
N GLU A 129 14.51 -2.58 -4.33
CA GLU A 129 15.85 -2.90 -3.83
C GLU A 129 16.89 -3.14 -4.94
N ALA A 130 16.45 -3.40 -6.16
CA ALA A 130 17.32 -3.66 -7.31
C ALA A 130 17.74 -2.38 -8.07
N GLU A 131 17.13 -1.24 -7.77
CA GLU A 131 17.35 0.07 -8.39
C GLU A 131 18.16 1.01 -7.48
#